data_AF-A0A1F8BXY2-F1
#
_entry.id   AF-A0A1F8BXY2-F1
#
_cell.length_a   1.000
_cell.length_b   1.000
_cell.length_c   1.000
_cell.angle_alpha   90.00
_cell.angle_beta   90.00
_cell.angle_gamma   90.00
#
_symmetry.space_group_name_H-M   'P 1'
#
loop_
_entity.id
_entity.type
_entity.pdbx_description
1 polymer ?
#
loop_
_entity_poly.entity_id
_entity_poly.type
_entity_poly.pdbx_seq_one_letter_code
_entity_poly.pdbx_strand_id
1 'polypeptide(L)'
;MPREILKYSQVQRFLTGGGIRSVFRDIQLNYTEMVYAIQNPSNQRVCDDCDKPGRFMHVTMDYKADWSVTIKCADHSPANYFELELRRGE
;
A
#
# COMPACT_ATOMS: atom_id res chain seq x y z
N MET A 1 14.22 3.94 -5.54
CA MET A 1 13.82 4.89 -6.61
C MET A 1 13.11 6.09 -5.97
N PRO A 2 13.14 7.31 -6.55
CA PRO A 2 12.36 8.43 -6.02
C PRO A 2 10.87 8.06 -5.99
N ARG A 3 10.16 8.44 -4.91
CA ARG A 3 8.71 8.22 -4.77
C ARG A 3 7.99 8.91 -5.91
N GLU A 4 7.34 8.15 -6.78
CA GLU A 4 6.50 8.72 -7.84
C GLU A 4 5.27 9.39 -7.21
N ILE A 5 5.07 10.67 -7.51
CA ILE A 5 3.85 11.37 -7.11
C ILE A 5 2.74 10.94 -8.07
N LEU A 6 1.70 10.33 -7.53
CA LEU A 6 0.59 9.78 -8.28
C LEU A 6 -0.63 10.70 -8.20
N LYS A 7 -1.42 10.72 -9.26
CA LYS A 7 -2.77 11.28 -9.22
C LYS A 7 -3.71 10.30 -8.52
N TYR A 8 -4.77 10.82 -7.90
CA TYR A 8 -5.81 10.00 -7.27
C TYR A 8 -6.37 8.91 -8.20
N SER A 9 -6.54 9.20 -9.50
CA SER A 9 -7.01 8.21 -10.47
C SER A 9 -6.00 7.08 -10.72
N GLN A 10 -4.69 7.34 -10.60
CA GLN A 10 -3.66 6.30 -10.65
C GLN A 10 -3.72 5.43 -9.39
N VAL A 11 -3.84 6.04 -8.21
CA VAL A 11 -4.04 5.32 -6.93
C VAL A 11 -5.30 4.45 -6.98
N GLN A 12 -6.41 4.96 -7.54
CA GLN A 12 -7.63 4.16 -7.71
C GLN A 12 -7.41 2.95 -8.61
N ARG A 13 -6.64 3.05 -9.69
CA ARG A 13 -6.27 1.88 -10.53
C ARG A 13 -5.44 0.87 -9.74
N PHE A 14 -4.56 1.34 -8.86
CA PHE A 14 -3.90 0.46 -7.91
C PHE A 14 -4.90 -0.19 -6.96
N LEU A 15 -5.99 0.45 -6.56
CA LEU A 15 -6.93 -0.13 -5.60
C LEU A 15 -7.99 -1.05 -6.23
N THR A 16 -8.38 -0.80 -7.48
CA THR A 16 -9.44 -1.56 -8.17
C THR A 16 -8.95 -2.84 -8.86
N GLY A 17 -7.64 -3.06 -8.92
CA GLY A 17 -7.07 -4.35 -9.31
C GLY A 17 -7.48 -5.43 -8.31
N GLY A 18 -8.24 -6.42 -8.75
CA GLY A 18 -8.76 -7.49 -7.90
C GLY A 18 -7.67 -8.13 -7.02
N GLY A 19 -8.00 -8.37 -5.75
CA GLY A 19 -7.09 -8.98 -4.78
C GLY A 19 -6.41 -7.99 -3.84
N ILE A 20 -7.04 -6.88 -3.47
CA ILE A 20 -6.52 -5.91 -2.50
C ILE A 20 -7.53 -5.73 -1.38
N ARG A 21 -7.07 -5.86 -0.13
CA ARG A 21 -7.88 -5.69 1.07
C ARG A 21 -7.34 -4.52 1.88
N SER A 22 -8.20 -3.57 2.27
CA SER A 22 -7.79 -2.51 3.19
C SER A 22 -7.50 -3.08 4.57
N VAL A 23 -6.30 -2.84 5.07
CA VAL A 23 -5.79 -3.31 6.35
C VAL A 23 -5.84 -2.18 7.38
N PHE A 24 -5.46 -0.97 6.98
CA PHE A 24 -5.36 0.18 7.88
C PHE A 24 -5.68 1.48 7.15
N ARG A 25 -6.23 2.44 7.90
CA ARG A 25 -6.45 3.82 7.46
C ARG A 25 -6.31 4.75 8.66
N ASP A 26 -5.34 5.65 8.61
CA ASP A 26 -5.21 6.78 9.53
C ASP A 26 -5.35 8.09 8.76
N ILE A 27 -6.11 9.03 9.34
CA ILE A 27 -6.38 10.34 8.75
C ILE A 27 -6.09 11.38 9.81
N GLN A 28 -5.06 12.17 9.55
CA GLN A 28 -4.68 13.33 10.35
C GLN A 28 -4.84 14.60 9.49
N LEU A 29 -4.92 15.76 10.14
CA LEU A 29 -5.20 17.06 9.49
C LEU A 29 -4.28 17.40 8.29
N ASN A 30 -3.09 16.81 8.21
CA ASN A 30 -2.10 17.08 7.16
C ASN A 30 -1.54 15.81 6.48
N TYR A 31 -2.09 14.64 6.79
CA TYR A 31 -1.52 13.37 6.36
C TYR A 31 -2.58 12.29 6.38
N THR A 32 -2.66 11.50 5.33
CA THR A 32 -3.46 10.28 5.29
C THR A 32 -2.57 9.10 4.94
N GLU A 33 -2.67 8.05 5.74
CA GLU A 33 -1.98 6.77 5.51
C GLU A 33 -3.00 5.66 5.37
N MET A 34 -2.83 4.85 4.34
CA MET A 34 -3.66 3.68 4.10
C MET A 34 -2.78 2.50 3.72
N VAL A 35 -2.93 1.39 4.44
CA VAL A 35 -2.21 0.14 4.15
C VAL A 35 -3.20 -0.87 3.62
N TYR A 36 -2.82 -1.57 2.56
CA TYR A 36 -3.60 -2.61 1.94
C TYR A 36 -2.77 -3.89 1.80
N ALA A 37 -3.40 -5.05 2.03
CA ALA A 37 -2.82 -6.36 1.76
C ALA A 37 -3.12 -6.79 0.32
N ILE A 38 -2.11 -7.28 -0.37
CA ILE A 38 -2.19 -7.85 -1.72
C ILE A 38 -2.41 -9.36 -1.58
N GLN A 39 -3.61 -9.81 -1.92
CA GLN A 39 -4.06 -11.21 -1.86
C GLN A 39 -3.64 -12.00 -3.09
N ASN A 40 -3.47 -11.35 -4.24
CA ASN A 40 -3.03 -12.00 -5.47
C ASN A 40 -1.68 -11.45 -5.96
N PRO A 41 -0.54 -11.93 -5.42
CA PRO A 41 0.80 -11.44 -5.76
C PRO A 41 1.21 -11.72 -7.21
N SER A 42 0.46 -12.55 -7.96
CA SER A 42 0.70 -12.79 -9.39
C SER A 42 0.31 -11.61 -10.29
N ASN A 43 -0.49 -10.66 -9.78
CA ASN A 43 -0.81 -9.42 -10.47
C ASN A 43 0.37 -8.43 -10.37
N GLN A 44 1.37 -8.52 -11.25
CA GLN A 44 2.37 -7.50 -11.66
C GLN A 44 3.00 -6.54 -10.62
N ARG A 45 2.75 -6.72 -9.33
CA ARG A 45 3.08 -5.79 -8.26
C ARG A 45 4.25 -6.36 -7.51
N VAL A 46 5.43 -5.89 -7.88
CA VAL A 46 6.69 -6.26 -7.27
C VAL A 46 7.03 -5.30 -6.14
N CYS A 47 7.87 -5.75 -5.23
CA CYS A 47 8.40 -4.95 -4.14
C CYS A 47 9.38 -3.91 -4.69
N ASP A 48 9.19 -2.64 -4.29
CA ASP A 48 10.01 -1.52 -4.76
C ASP A 48 11.50 -1.61 -4.33
N ASP A 49 11.84 -2.50 -3.39
CA ASP A 49 13.21 -2.68 -2.88
C ASP A 49 13.94 -3.89 -3.46
N CYS A 50 13.22 -4.93 -3.88
CA CYS A 50 13.84 -6.23 -4.21
C CYS A 50 13.17 -7.02 -5.33
N ASP A 51 12.19 -6.44 -6.03
CA ASP A 51 11.46 -7.02 -7.16
C ASP A 51 10.74 -8.36 -6.89
N LYS A 52 10.78 -8.88 -5.65
CA LYS A 52 9.97 -10.01 -5.21
C LYS A 52 8.47 -9.66 -5.25
N PRO A 53 7.57 -10.64 -5.29
CA PRO A 53 6.14 -10.36 -5.25
C PRO A 53 5.75 -9.53 -4.01
N GLY A 54 5.01 -8.44 -4.24
CA GLY A 54 4.55 -7.53 -3.21
C GLY A 54 3.46 -8.15 -2.34
N ARG A 55 3.52 -7.89 -1.04
CA ARG A 55 2.52 -8.36 -0.06
C ARG A 55 1.67 -7.23 0.49
N PHE A 56 2.26 -6.05 0.67
CA PHE A 56 1.57 -4.88 1.19
C PHE A 56 1.74 -3.70 0.25
N MET A 57 0.69 -2.90 0.15
CA MET A 57 0.67 -1.63 -0.56
C MET A 57 0.38 -0.52 0.44
N HIS A 58 1.32 0.39 0.58
CA HIS A 58 1.22 1.56 1.42
C HIS A 58 0.89 2.77 0.54
N VAL A 59 -0.24 3.42 0.81
CA VAL A 59 -0.71 4.62 0.12
C VAL A 59 -0.67 5.77 1.11
N THR A 60 0.07 6.83 0.79
CA THR A 60 0.10 8.06 1.57
C THR A 60 -0.44 9.23 0.77
N MET A 61 -1.07 10.18 1.44
CA MET A 61 -1.38 11.50 0.90
C MET A 61 -0.85 12.55 1.87
N ASP A 62 -0.07 13.51 1.37
CA ASP A 62 0.44 14.60 2.17
C ASP A 62 -0.51 15.81 2.23
N TYR A 63 -0.08 16.88 2.90
CA TYR A 63 -0.84 18.12 3.06
C TYR A 63 -1.04 18.91 1.77
N LYS A 64 -0.28 18.63 0.71
CA LYS A 64 -0.45 19.20 -0.62
C LYS A 64 -1.39 18.37 -1.50
N ALA A 65 -1.96 17.31 -0.93
CA ALA A 65 -2.69 16.27 -1.66
C ALA A 65 -1.84 15.54 -2.70
N ASP A 66 -0.52 15.49 -2.50
CA ASP A 66 0.38 14.65 -3.30
C ASP A 66 0.26 13.21 -2.79
N TRP A 67 -0.10 12.30 -3.70
CA TRP A 67 -0.25 10.88 -3.37
C TRP A 67 1.03 10.12 -3.65
N SER A 68 1.37 9.18 -2.79
CA SER A 68 2.44 8.22 -3.04
C SER A 68 1.96 6.80 -2.76
N VAL A 69 2.47 5.85 -3.52
CA VAL A 69 2.23 4.43 -3.32
C VAL A 69 3.58 3.73 -3.20
N THR A 70 3.70 2.82 -2.26
CA THR A 70 4.90 1.99 -2.09
C THR A 70 4.47 0.54 -1.86
N ILE A 71 5.07 -0.38 -2.61
CA ILE A 71 4.78 -1.82 -2.53
C ILE A 71 5.95 -2.52 -1.85
N LYS A 72 5.66 -3.27 -0.78
CA LYS A 72 6.65 -4.01 0.01
C LYS A 72 6.33 -5.50 -0.01
N CYS A 73 7.35 -6.34 -0.17
CA CYS A 73 7.25 -7.77 0.09
C CYS A 73 7.22 -8.02 1.61
N ALA A 74 7.01 -9.27 2.00
CA ALA A 74 6.99 -9.67 3.40
C ALA A 74 8.28 -9.30 4.17
N ASP A 75 9.44 -9.38 3.53
CA ASP A 75 10.75 -9.12 4.14
C ASP A 75 11.02 -7.61 4.38
N HIS A 76 10.41 -6.74 3.58
CA HIS A 76 10.63 -5.28 3.62
C HIS A 76 9.43 -4.51 4.19
N SER A 77 8.35 -5.19 4.54
CA SER A 77 7.22 -4.59 5.22
C SER A 77 7.48 -4.45 6.72
N PRO A 78 7.08 -3.34 7.35
CA PRO A 78 7.06 -3.20 8.80
C PRO A 78 6.30 -4.35 9.48
N ALA A 79 6.82 -4.84 10.62
CA ALA A 79 6.23 -5.98 11.34
C ALA A 79 4.77 -5.73 11.76
N ASN A 80 4.44 -4.48 12.13
CA ASN A 80 3.09 -4.09 12.49
C ASN A 80 2.08 -4.23 11.35
N TYR A 81 2.51 -4.28 10.07
CA TYR A 81 1.57 -4.49 8.96
C TYR A 81 0.97 -5.90 8.97
N PHE A 82 1.74 -6.90 9.40
CA PHE A 82 1.23 -8.26 9.59
C PHE A 82 0.24 -8.33 10.75
N GLU A 83 0.54 -7.67 11.87
CA GLU A 83 -0.38 -7.59 13.01
C GLU A 83 -1.69 -6.92 12.62
N LEU A 84 -1.64 -5.87 11.81
CA LEU A 84 -2.82 -5.18 11.29
C LEU A 84 -3.62 -6.07 10.32
N GLU A 85 -2.96 -6.85 9.46
CA GLU A 85 -3.62 -7.80 8.56
C GLU A 85 -4.38 -8.86 9.37
N LEU A 86 -3.76 -9.40 10.43
CA LEU A 86 -4.36 -10.40 11.31
C LEU A 86 -5.58 -9.85 12.08
N ARG A 87 -5.49 -8.63 12.63
CA ARG A 87 -6.57 -8.00 13.42
C ARG A 87 -7.87 -7.73 12.67
N ARG A 88 -7.84 -7.65 11.34
CA ARG A 88 -9.05 -7.50 10.50
C ARG A 88 -9.54 -8.82 9.90
N GLY A 89 -8.79 -9.91 10.08
CA GLY A 89 -9.17 -11.26 9.66
C GLY A 89 -10.23 -11.91 10.55
N GLU A 90 -10.47 -11.34 11.74
CA GLU A 90 -11.59 -11.61 12.65
C GLU A 90 -12.78 -10.68 12.34
#